data_AF-A0A1S3DY55-F1
#
_entry.id   AF-A0A1S3DY55-F1
#
_cell.length_a   1.000
_cell.length_b   1.000
_cell.length_c   1.000
_cell.angle_alpha   90.00
_cell.angle_beta   90.00
_cell.angle_gamma   90.00
#
_symmetry.space_group_name_H-M   'P 1'
#
loop_
_entity.id
_entity.type
_entity.pdbx_description
1 polymer ?
#
loop_
_entity_poly.entity_id
_entity_poly.type
_entity_poly.pdbx_seq_one_letter_code
_entity_poly.pdbx_strand_id
1 'polypeptide(L)'
;MSDSCLMNIGGHQVTFYIHNKCPFPIWPATPSNTGQPIIAYGGFCLASSQTKKIQAPWSWSGRIWASTGCNFDSNSWKPSCETGDSDGKLACNGLIGTPPATLDEITLQGDKGKTNFYGVSLVDGYIVPVSITPSKNINSKCNIEGCLKDVKSLCPNELQSLESVKKKEEEEAKKKEVQLKAVKADGKSAEEVKDNGAIY
;
A
#
# COMPACT_ATOMS: atom_id res chain seq x y z
N MET A 1 26.34 -7.64 36.64
CA MET A 1 25.61 -8.76 36.02
C MET A 1 24.19 -8.71 36.55
N SER A 2 23.29 -8.01 35.88
CA SER A 2 21.86 -8.01 36.22
C SER A 2 21.15 -8.88 35.19
N ASP A 3 20.92 -10.13 35.54
CA ASP A 3 20.04 -11.01 34.79
C ASP A 3 18.62 -10.46 34.91
N SER A 4 18.17 -9.82 33.83
CA SER A 4 16.77 -9.48 33.66
C SER A 4 16.03 -10.81 33.48
N CYS A 5 15.34 -11.27 34.53
CA CYS A 5 14.45 -12.41 34.45
C CYS A 5 13.40 -12.13 33.36
N LEU A 6 13.63 -12.64 32.16
CA LEU A 6 12.59 -12.76 31.14
C LEU A 6 11.57 -13.77 31.68
N MET A 7 10.53 -13.28 32.34
CA MET A 7 9.35 -14.09 32.56
C MET A 7 8.79 -14.44 31.18
N ASN A 8 8.96 -15.70 30.78
CA ASN A 8 8.29 -16.27 29.63
C ASN A 8 6.82 -16.49 30.03
N ILE A 9 6.08 -15.39 30.16
CA ILE A 9 4.62 -15.44 30.18
C ILE A 9 4.25 -15.84 28.77
N GLY A 10 3.69 -17.04 28.60
CA GLY A 10 3.07 -17.47 27.35
C GLY A 10 1.90 -16.53 27.03
N GLY A 11 2.21 -15.36 26.50
CA GLY A 11 1.25 -14.35 26.12
C GLY A 11 0.42 -14.90 24.98
N HIS A 12 -0.90 -14.85 25.11
CA HIS A 12 -1.75 -15.12 23.97
C HIS A 12 -1.38 -14.14 22.84
N GLN A 13 -1.12 -14.70 21.66
CA GLN A 13 -0.72 -13.95 20.48
C GLN A 13 -1.73 -14.19 19.37
N VAL A 14 -1.95 -13.16 18.56
CA VAL A 14 -2.66 -13.27 17.30
C VAL A 14 -1.63 -13.35 16.18
N THR A 15 -1.88 -14.25 15.24
CA THR A 15 -1.05 -14.42 14.04
C THR A 15 -1.74 -13.74 12.86
N PHE A 16 -1.02 -12.86 12.18
CA PHE A 16 -1.43 -12.34 10.88
C PHE A 16 -0.63 -13.01 9.77
N TYR A 17 -1.31 -13.33 8.68
CA TYR A 17 -0.71 -13.82 7.44
C TYR A 17 -0.85 -12.72 6.40
N ILE A 18 0.28 -12.10 6.04
CA ILE A 18 0.33 -11.02 5.05
C ILE A 18 0.68 -11.65 3.72
N HIS A 19 -0.25 -11.56 2.76
CA HIS A 19 -0.10 -12.13 1.42
C HIS A 19 0.07 -11.00 0.41
N ASN A 20 1.21 -10.97 -0.30
CA ASN A 20 1.35 -10.09 -1.44
C ASN A 20 0.82 -10.80 -2.69
N LYS A 21 -0.36 -10.41 -3.16
CA LYS A 21 -0.93 -10.90 -4.44
C LYS A 21 -0.68 -9.93 -5.61
N CYS A 22 0.02 -8.82 -5.37
CA CYS A 22 0.39 -7.88 -6.42
C CYS A 22 1.52 -8.47 -7.29
N PRO A 23 1.60 -8.11 -8.58
CA PRO A 23 2.66 -8.58 -9.47
C PRO A 23 4.03 -7.92 -9.20
N PHE A 24 4.14 -7.06 -8.17
CA PHE A 24 5.33 -6.32 -7.79
C PHE A 24 5.62 -6.47 -6.29
N PRO A 25 6.88 -6.25 -5.84
CA PRO A 25 7.20 -6.23 -4.41
C PRO A 25 6.49 -5.07 -3.70
N ILE A 26 6.11 -5.32 -2.45
CA ILE A 26 5.55 -4.32 -1.54
C ILE A 26 6.36 -4.26 -0.26
N TRP A 27 6.22 -3.16 0.47
CA TRP A 27 6.91 -2.95 1.74
C TRP A 27 5.90 -2.66 2.83
N PRO A 28 5.34 -3.71 3.48
CA PRO A 28 4.39 -3.49 4.55
C PRO A 28 5.05 -2.84 5.76
N ALA A 29 4.39 -1.83 6.32
CA ALA A 29 4.74 -1.21 7.59
C ALA A 29 3.65 -1.51 8.62
N THR A 30 4.05 -1.59 9.89
CA THR A 30 3.17 -1.97 10.99
C THR A 30 3.29 -0.99 12.15
N PRO A 31 2.77 0.25 12.00
CA PRO A 31 2.73 1.18 13.12
C PRO A 31 1.84 0.65 14.23
N SER A 32 2.29 0.87 15.46
CA SER A 32 1.52 0.55 16.65
C SER A 32 0.90 1.82 17.23
N ASN A 33 -0.30 1.72 17.80
CA ASN A 33 -0.89 2.84 18.52
C ASN A 33 -0.07 3.16 19.79
N THR A 34 -0.25 4.35 20.35
CA THR A 34 0.47 4.77 21.57
C THR A 34 0.31 3.73 22.69
N GLY A 35 1.43 3.31 23.28
CA GLY A 35 1.46 2.30 24.35
C GLY A 35 1.42 0.85 23.88
N GLN A 36 1.38 0.59 22.57
CA GLN A 36 1.42 -0.76 22.00
C GLN A 36 2.83 -1.11 21.51
N PRO A 37 3.28 -2.37 21.63
CA PRO A 37 4.61 -2.77 21.17
C PRO A 37 4.68 -2.75 19.64
N ILE A 38 5.85 -2.43 19.10
CA ILE A 38 6.12 -2.55 17.66
C ILE A 38 6.14 -4.04 17.29
N ILE A 39 5.35 -4.41 16.29
CA ILE A 39 5.34 -5.76 15.73
C ILE A 39 6.16 -5.81 14.44
N ALA A 40 6.59 -7.01 14.03
CA ALA A 40 7.30 -7.24 12.76
C ALA A 40 8.51 -6.31 12.51
N TYR A 41 9.16 -5.83 13.57
CA TYR A 41 10.24 -4.83 13.51
C TYR A 41 9.84 -3.50 12.84
N GLY A 42 8.54 -3.18 12.78
CA GLY A 42 8.01 -1.94 12.21
C GLY A 42 7.78 -1.98 10.69
N GLY A 43 8.32 -2.98 10.00
CA GLY A 43 8.10 -3.16 8.57
C GLY A 43 9.01 -4.20 7.94
N PHE A 44 8.71 -4.57 6.69
CA PHE A 44 9.49 -5.57 5.95
C PHE A 44 9.25 -5.47 4.44
N CYS A 45 10.15 -6.08 3.66
CA CYS A 45 9.92 -6.32 2.23
C CYS A 45 9.13 -7.62 2.03
N LEU A 46 8.18 -7.62 1.09
CA LEU A 46 7.44 -8.80 0.69
C LEU A 46 7.35 -8.86 -0.84
N ALA A 47 8.07 -9.81 -1.44
CA ALA A 47 8.08 -9.97 -2.89
C ALA A 47 6.71 -10.42 -3.42
N SER A 48 6.51 -10.26 -4.74
CA SER A 48 5.31 -10.73 -5.42
C SER A 48 5.01 -12.20 -5.08
N SER A 49 3.75 -12.50 -4.83
CA SER A 49 3.23 -13.84 -4.51
C SER A 49 3.79 -14.47 -3.22
N GLN A 50 4.53 -13.72 -2.41
CA GLN A 50 5.03 -14.22 -1.13
C GLN A 50 4.04 -13.99 0.01
N THR A 51 4.22 -14.79 1.07
CA THR A 51 3.47 -14.70 2.32
C THR A 51 4.43 -14.55 3.49
N LYS A 52 4.12 -13.64 4.41
CA LYS A 52 4.86 -13.51 5.67
C LYS A 52 3.92 -13.65 6.87
N LYS A 53 4.36 -14.43 7.85
CA LYS A 53 3.71 -14.56 9.15
C LYS A 53 4.26 -13.50 10.09
N ILE A 54 3.38 -12.77 10.76
CA ILE A 54 3.75 -11.85 11.84
C ILE A 54 2.90 -12.15 13.08
N GLN A 55 3.46 -11.89 14.26
CA GLN A 55 2.77 -12.10 15.53
C GLN A 55 2.56 -10.77 16.24
N ALA A 56 1.41 -10.62 16.87
CA ALA A 56 1.06 -9.48 17.70
C ALA A 56 0.49 -9.96 19.05
N PRO A 57 0.62 -9.16 20.11
CA PRO A 57 -0.12 -9.40 21.35
C PRO A 57 -1.63 -9.55 21.10
N TRP A 58 -2.31 -10.40 21.86
CA TRP A 58 -3.77 -10.57 21.79
C TRP A 58 -4.62 -9.33 22.05
N SER A 59 -4.02 -8.27 22.60
CA SER A 59 -4.64 -6.97 22.91
C SER A 59 -4.02 -5.84 22.08
N TRP A 60 -3.38 -6.19 20.96
CA TRP A 60 -2.67 -5.24 20.13
C TRP A 60 -3.62 -4.36 19.35
N SER A 61 -3.25 -3.08 19.20
CA SER A 61 -3.93 -2.16 18.30
C SER A 61 -2.92 -1.33 17.52
N GLY A 62 -3.18 -1.18 16.23
CA GLY A 62 -2.31 -0.47 15.32
C GLY A 62 -2.85 -0.55 13.90
N ARG A 63 -1.97 -0.32 12.93
CA ARG A 63 -2.31 -0.31 11.51
C ARG A 63 -1.33 -1.15 10.72
N ILE A 64 -1.74 -1.54 9.53
CA ILE A 64 -0.87 -2.12 8.51
C ILE A 64 -1.13 -1.36 7.21
N TRP A 65 -0.09 -0.96 6.48
CA TRP A 65 -0.20 -0.52 5.07
C TRP A 65 0.97 -1.05 4.28
N ALA A 66 0.93 -0.85 2.97
CA ALA A 66 2.01 -1.20 2.06
C ALA A 66 2.47 0.02 1.25
N SER A 67 3.78 0.29 1.27
CA SER A 67 4.42 1.16 0.29
C SER A 67 4.83 0.38 -0.96
N THR A 68 5.03 1.11 -2.07
CA THR A 68 5.39 0.53 -3.37
C THR A 68 6.50 1.33 -4.04
N GLY A 69 7.23 0.68 -4.95
CA GLY A 69 8.33 1.32 -5.69
C GLY A 69 9.52 1.71 -4.81
N CYS A 70 9.83 0.94 -3.75
CA CYS A 70 10.90 1.31 -2.84
C CYS A 70 12.28 0.85 -3.31
N ASN A 71 13.28 1.73 -3.15
CA ASN A 71 14.70 1.46 -3.31
C ASN A 71 15.48 2.04 -2.12
N PHE A 72 16.05 1.15 -1.30
CA PHE A 72 16.82 1.51 -0.10
C PHE A 72 18.33 1.47 -0.32
N ASP A 73 18.80 1.17 -1.54
CA ASP A 73 20.24 0.98 -1.85
C ASP A 73 20.99 2.30 -2.05
N SER A 74 20.27 3.44 -2.11
CA SER A 74 20.88 4.75 -2.30
C SER A 74 21.07 5.49 -0.98
N ASN A 75 22.29 5.94 -0.68
CA ASN A 75 22.61 6.86 0.42
C ASN A 75 22.07 8.30 0.15
N SER A 76 20.93 8.42 -0.50
CA SER A 76 20.34 9.71 -0.90
C SER A 76 19.48 10.28 0.22
N TRP A 77 19.54 11.60 0.39
CA TRP A 77 18.58 12.33 1.21
C TRP A 77 17.20 12.35 0.48
N LYS A 78 16.22 11.57 0.99
CA LYS A 78 14.76 11.56 0.64
C LYS A 78 14.32 10.81 -0.63
N PRO A 79 12.99 10.59 -0.78
CA PRO A 79 12.24 9.44 -0.24
C PRO A 79 12.69 8.12 -0.87
N SER A 80 12.63 7.02 -0.12
CA SER A 80 13.05 5.70 -0.60
C SER A 80 11.94 4.96 -1.33
N CYS A 81 10.69 5.44 -1.31
CA CYS A 81 9.54 4.83 -1.97
C CYS A 81 8.77 5.81 -2.85
N GLU A 82 8.26 5.34 -4.00
CA GLU A 82 7.36 6.11 -4.88
C GLU A 82 6.05 6.50 -4.16
N THR A 83 5.50 5.61 -3.33
CA THR A 83 4.25 5.86 -2.58
C THR A 83 4.32 5.29 -1.17
N GLY A 84 3.80 6.00 -0.17
CA GLY A 84 3.78 5.53 1.22
C GLY A 84 5.15 5.58 1.90
N ASP A 85 6.07 6.42 1.43
CA ASP A 85 7.41 6.54 2.02
C ASP A 85 7.33 6.95 3.49
N SER A 86 8.16 6.29 4.29
CA SER A 86 8.18 6.45 5.74
C SER A 86 9.55 6.95 6.18
N ASP A 87 9.90 8.16 5.72
CA ASP A 87 11.19 8.82 6.00
C ASP A 87 12.38 8.00 5.47
N GLY A 88 12.20 7.38 4.29
CA GLY A 88 13.21 6.57 3.63
C GLY A 88 13.57 5.25 4.32
N LYS A 89 12.78 4.79 5.31
CA LYS A 89 13.09 3.60 6.12
C LYS A 89 12.21 2.41 5.77
N LEU A 90 12.84 1.23 5.68
CA LEU A 90 12.20 -0.07 5.49
C LEU A 90 11.41 -0.52 6.74
N ALA A 91 11.99 -0.27 7.92
CA ALA A 91 11.41 -0.53 9.22
C ALA A 91 10.93 0.80 9.80
N CYS A 92 9.63 1.04 9.69
CA CYS A 92 9.02 2.28 10.13
C CYS A 92 8.75 2.14 11.63
N ASN A 93 9.74 2.36 12.51
CA ASN A 93 9.69 2.24 13.99
C ASN A 93 8.42 2.84 14.66
N GLY A 94 7.23 2.28 14.42
CA GLY A 94 5.95 2.91 14.72
C GLY A 94 5.52 4.07 13.80
N LEU A 95 6.28 4.48 12.79
CA LEU A 95 5.98 5.69 12.01
C LEU A 95 4.88 5.47 10.96
N ILE A 96 4.06 6.50 10.77
CA ILE A 96 3.04 6.55 9.72
C ILE A 96 3.63 7.03 8.40
N GLY A 97 3.48 6.23 7.34
CA GLY A 97 3.95 6.55 6.00
C GLY A 97 3.20 7.76 5.42
N THR A 98 3.85 8.46 4.50
CA THR A 98 3.29 9.67 3.91
C THR A 98 2.12 9.32 2.96
N PRO A 99 0.94 9.94 3.10
CA PRO A 99 -0.17 9.76 2.18
C PRO A 99 0.24 9.95 0.68
N PRO A 100 -0.39 9.23 -0.26
CA PRO A 100 -1.56 8.37 -0.07
C PRO A 100 -1.22 7.04 0.63
N ALA A 101 -2.13 6.47 1.42
CA ALA A 101 -1.96 5.18 2.09
C ALA A 101 -3.31 4.46 2.32
N THR A 102 -3.44 3.25 1.79
CA THR A 102 -4.54 2.33 2.18
C THR A 102 -4.19 1.74 3.54
N LEU A 103 -5.03 1.97 4.56
CA LEU A 103 -4.76 1.55 5.94
C LEU A 103 -5.65 0.36 6.35
N ASP A 104 -5.04 -0.71 6.85
CA ASP A 104 -5.74 -1.74 7.61
C ASP A 104 -5.69 -1.38 9.09
N GLU A 105 -6.81 -1.00 9.68
CA GLU A 105 -6.90 -0.63 11.09
C GLU A 105 -7.32 -1.85 11.90
N ILE A 106 -6.61 -2.15 12.99
CA ILE A 106 -6.83 -3.35 13.81
C ILE A 106 -6.85 -2.98 15.29
N THR A 107 -7.86 -3.49 16.01
CA THR A 107 -7.98 -3.40 17.47
C THR A 107 -8.39 -4.76 18.02
N LEU A 108 -7.45 -5.42 18.67
CA LEU A 108 -7.67 -6.68 19.38
C LEU A 108 -7.95 -6.39 20.85
N GLN A 109 -8.99 -7.01 21.41
CA GLN A 109 -9.47 -6.68 22.76
C GLN A 109 -8.86 -7.55 23.88
N GLY A 110 -8.10 -8.60 23.54
CA GLY A 110 -7.46 -9.51 24.51
C GLY A 110 -8.44 -10.41 25.28
N ASP A 111 -9.58 -9.90 25.73
CA ASP A 111 -10.50 -10.62 26.60
C ASP A 111 -11.40 -11.61 25.84
N LYS A 112 -11.55 -12.83 26.38
CA LYS A 112 -12.57 -13.78 25.94
C LYS A 112 -13.96 -13.21 26.23
N GLY A 113 -14.60 -12.63 25.22
CA GLY A 113 -15.94 -12.06 25.31
C GLY A 113 -16.08 -10.66 24.71
N LYS A 114 -14.96 -9.98 24.44
CA LYS A 114 -14.96 -8.72 23.68
C LYS A 114 -14.70 -8.99 22.20
N THR A 115 -15.36 -8.19 21.36
CA THR A 115 -15.26 -8.31 19.90
C THR A 115 -14.01 -7.58 19.40
N ASN A 116 -13.23 -8.24 18.55
CA ASN A 116 -12.12 -7.59 17.86
C ASN A 116 -12.66 -6.73 16.70
N PHE A 117 -12.02 -5.59 16.44
CA PHE A 117 -12.40 -4.70 15.35
C PHE A 117 -11.29 -4.64 14.32
N TYR A 118 -11.68 -4.64 13.05
CA TYR A 118 -10.77 -4.37 11.95
C TYR A 118 -11.54 -3.73 10.80
N GLY A 119 -10.84 -2.91 10.01
CA GLY A 119 -11.40 -2.16 8.91
C GLY A 119 -10.33 -1.76 7.90
N VAL A 120 -10.76 -1.44 6.68
CA VAL A 120 -9.90 -0.80 5.67
C VAL A 120 -10.32 0.67 5.59
N SER A 121 -9.37 1.58 5.79
CA SER A 121 -9.56 3.02 5.75
C SER A 121 -8.81 3.60 4.55
N LEU A 122 -9.52 4.45 3.81
CA LEU A 122 -8.99 5.25 2.69
C LEU A 122 -8.89 6.73 3.05
N VAL A 123 -9.00 7.08 4.34
CA VAL A 123 -8.89 8.47 4.81
C VAL A 123 -7.58 9.11 4.36
N ASP A 124 -6.51 8.32 4.37
CA ASP A 124 -5.19 8.74 3.92
C ASP A 124 -4.96 8.46 2.43
N GLY A 125 -5.99 8.12 1.64
CA GLY A 125 -5.89 7.83 0.22
C GLY A 125 -5.79 6.35 -0.14
N TYR A 126 -5.48 6.06 -1.40
CA TYR A 126 -5.47 4.69 -1.95
C TYR A 126 -4.20 4.41 -2.74
N ILE A 127 -3.45 3.37 -2.36
CA ILE A 127 -2.28 2.88 -3.13
C ILE A 127 -2.58 1.51 -3.75
N VAL A 128 -2.95 0.54 -2.92
CA VAL A 128 -3.19 -0.86 -3.29
C VAL A 128 -4.52 -1.35 -2.74
N PRO A 129 -5.19 -2.28 -3.44
CA PRO A 129 -6.36 -2.96 -2.89
C PRO A 129 -5.94 -3.90 -1.75
N VAL A 130 -6.70 -3.90 -0.67
CA VAL A 130 -6.44 -4.76 0.49
C VAL A 130 -7.72 -5.48 0.90
N SER A 131 -7.58 -6.75 1.30
CA SER A 131 -8.67 -7.59 1.80
C SER A 131 -8.28 -8.19 3.14
N ILE A 132 -9.22 -8.32 4.06
CA ILE A 132 -9.00 -8.92 5.39
C ILE A 132 -9.94 -10.11 5.55
N THR A 133 -9.38 -11.29 5.83
CA THR A 133 -10.12 -12.53 6.04
C THR A 133 -9.66 -13.20 7.34
N PRO A 134 -10.54 -13.31 8.35
CA PRO A 134 -10.24 -14.05 9.57
C PRO A 134 -9.99 -15.54 9.28
N SER A 135 -8.90 -16.10 9.83
CA SER A 135 -8.48 -17.49 9.52
C SER A 135 -9.46 -18.57 10.01
N LYS A 136 -10.26 -18.26 11.02
CA LYS A 136 -11.39 -19.10 11.45
C LYS A 136 -12.64 -18.48 10.88
N ASN A 137 -13.41 -19.28 10.15
CA ASN A 137 -14.64 -18.89 9.47
C ASN A 137 -15.74 -18.61 10.52
N ILE A 138 -15.59 -17.50 11.25
CA ILE A 138 -16.47 -17.10 12.36
C ILE A 138 -17.78 -16.53 11.79
N ASN A 139 -17.75 -15.96 10.58
CA ASN A 139 -18.91 -15.55 9.78
C ASN A 139 -18.39 -15.08 8.41
N SER A 140 -19.04 -15.39 7.30
CA SER A 140 -18.67 -14.81 6.00
C SER A 140 -18.85 -13.28 5.96
N LYS A 141 -19.73 -12.73 6.82
CA LYS A 141 -19.94 -11.28 7.00
C LYS A 141 -18.75 -10.55 7.62
N CYS A 142 -17.79 -11.28 8.17
CA CYS A 142 -16.58 -10.73 8.76
C CYS A 142 -15.45 -10.58 7.70
N ASN A 143 -15.69 -10.96 6.45
CA ASN A 143 -14.72 -10.74 5.39
C ASN A 143 -14.81 -9.31 4.88
N ILE A 144 -13.67 -8.62 4.85
CA ILE A 144 -13.51 -7.41 4.06
C ILE A 144 -12.94 -7.85 2.73
N GLU A 145 -13.82 -7.98 1.73
CA GLU A 145 -13.40 -8.20 0.36
C GLU A 145 -12.63 -6.96 -0.12
N GLY A 146 -11.48 -7.19 -0.77
CA GLY A 146 -10.70 -6.09 -1.29
C GLY A 146 -11.48 -5.32 -2.35
N CYS A 147 -11.10 -4.06 -2.60
CA CYS A 147 -11.82 -3.24 -3.56
C CYS A 147 -11.74 -3.88 -4.96
N LEU A 148 -12.86 -4.46 -5.41
CA LEU A 148 -12.98 -5.16 -6.69
C LEU A 148 -12.98 -4.21 -7.90
N LYS A 149 -13.12 -2.90 -7.65
CA LYS A 149 -13.03 -1.85 -8.67
C LYS A 149 -11.70 -1.14 -8.52
N ASP A 150 -11.05 -0.85 -9.65
CA ASP A 150 -9.84 -0.03 -9.64
C ASP A 150 -10.20 1.39 -9.20
N VAL A 151 -10.04 1.68 -7.90
CA VAL A 151 -10.28 3.02 -7.34
C VAL A 151 -9.41 4.07 -8.03
N LYS A 152 -8.25 3.69 -8.59
CA LYS A 152 -7.40 4.61 -9.35
C LYS A 152 -8.09 5.08 -10.63
N SER A 153 -8.91 4.25 -11.26
CA SER A 153 -9.69 4.62 -12.46
C SER A 153 -10.78 5.65 -12.18
N LEU A 154 -11.23 5.76 -10.93
CA LEU A 154 -12.24 6.71 -10.48
C LEU A 154 -11.63 7.93 -9.78
N CYS A 155 -10.30 7.98 -9.65
CA CYS A 155 -9.60 9.05 -8.94
C CYS A 155 -9.67 10.35 -9.75
N PRO A 156 -10.34 11.40 -9.24
CA PRO A 156 -10.38 12.71 -9.89
C PRO A 156 -8.96 13.24 -10.13
N ASN A 157 -8.75 13.97 -11.23
CA ASN A 157 -7.42 14.44 -11.62
C ASN A 157 -6.72 15.26 -10.51
N GLU A 158 -7.49 16.01 -9.72
CA GLU A 158 -6.99 16.80 -8.60
C GLU A 158 -6.40 15.97 -7.44
N LEU A 159 -6.76 14.68 -7.36
CA LEU A 159 -6.34 13.77 -6.27
C LEU A 159 -5.33 12.71 -6.74
N GLN A 160 -4.93 12.74 -8.02
CA GLN A 160 -3.89 11.86 -8.55
C GLN A 160 -2.52 12.32 -8.04
N SER A 161 -1.64 11.37 -7.70
CA SER A 161 -0.28 11.73 -7.28
C SER A 161 0.46 12.43 -8.42
N LEU A 162 1.26 13.46 -8.09
CA LEU A 162 2.00 14.24 -9.10
C LEU A 162 2.90 13.38 -9.98
N GLU A 163 3.43 12.26 -9.47
CA GLU A 163 4.19 11.29 -10.26
C GLU A 163 3.31 10.52 -11.25
N SER A 164 2.09 10.14 -10.86
CA SER A 164 1.15 9.46 -11.76
C SER A 164 0.69 10.37 -12.90
N VAL A 165 0.57 11.68 -12.65
CA VAL A 165 0.27 12.68 -13.68
C VAL A 165 1.46 12.81 -14.66
N LYS A 166 2.69 12.94 -14.15
CA LYS A 166 3.90 13.02 -15.00
C LYS A 166 4.12 11.77 -15.86
N LYS A 167 3.94 10.57 -15.29
CA LYS A 167 4.05 9.30 -16.05
C LYS A 167 3.00 9.23 -17.18
N LYS A 168 1.77 9.68 -16.94
CA LYS A 168 0.71 9.76 -17.97
C LYS A 168 1.06 10.76 -19.07
N GLU A 169 1.56 11.94 -18.73
CA GLU A 169 1.99 12.96 -19.70
C GLU A 169 3.14 12.44 -20.58
N GLU A 170 4.11 11.74 -20.00
CA GLU A 170 5.24 11.15 -20.74
C GLU A 170 4.78 10.00 -21.66
N GLU A 171 3.84 9.16 -21.20
CA GLU A 171 3.26 8.09 -22.03
C GLU A 171 2.42 8.66 -23.19
N GLU A 172 1.65 9.73 -22.95
CA GLU A 172 0.89 10.43 -23.98
C GLU A 172 1.81 11.13 -24.99
N ALA A 173 2.91 11.73 -24.52
CA ALA A 173 3.94 12.31 -25.38
C ALA A 173 4.60 11.24 -26.28
N LYS A 174 4.93 10.07 -25.72
CA LYS A 174 5.47 8.92 -26.49
C LYS A 174 4.46 8.41 -27.53
N LYS A 175 3.17 8.32 -27.18
CA LYS A 175 2.11 7.94 -28.15
C LYS A 175 2.00 8.95 -29.29
N LYS A 176 2.03 10.25 -29.00
CA LYS A 176 2.03 11.32 -30.02
C LYS A 176 3.27 11.25 -30.92
N GLU A 177 4.44 10.94 -30.37
CA GLU A 177 5.66 10.79 -31.16
C GLU A 177 5.62 9.56 -32.09
N VAL A 178 5.13 8.42 -31.61
CA VAL A 178 4.93 7.21 -32.43
C VAL A 178 3.93 7.48 -33.56
N GLN A 179 2.81 8.16 -33.26
CA GLN A 179 1.80 8.52 -34.25
C GLN A 179 2.34 9.50 -35.29
N LEU A 180 3.15 10.48 -34.87
CA LEU A 180 3.83 11.40 -35.79
C LEU A 180 4.85 10.68 -36.70
N LYS A 181 5.54 9.67 -36.20
CA LYS A 181 6.46 8.83 -37.00
C LYS A 181 5.70 7.95 -38.00
N ALA A 182 4.54 7.39 -37.62
CA ALA A 182 3.69 6.62 -38.52
C ALA A 182 3.15 7.48 -39.68
N VAL A 183 2.64 8.69 -39.39
CA VAL A 183 2.15 9.63 -40.42
C VAL A 183 3.26 10.02 -41.41
N LYS A 184 4.50 10.17 -40.93
CA LYS A 184 5.67 10.46 -41.78
C LYS A 184 6.11 9.26 -42.62
N ALA A 185 5.93 8.03 -42.15
CA ALA A 185 6.27 6.81 -42.87
C ALA A 185 5.31 6.51 -44.03
N ASP A 186 4.03 6.89 -43.88
CA ASP A 186 2.97 6.69 -44.89
C ASP A 186 2.97 7.76 -46.00
N GLY A 187 3.92 8.71 -46.00
CA GLY A 187 4.10 9.69 -47.08
C GLY A 187 2.97 10.74 -47.20
N LYS A 188 2.07 10.85 -46.22
CA LYS A 188 1.07 11.92 -46.17
C LYS A 188 1.67 13.21 -45.59
N SER A 189 1.70 14.28 -46.39
CA SER A 189 2.11 15.63 -45.94
C SER A 189 1.14 16.17 -44.88
N ALA A 190 1.68 16.89 -43.91
CA ALA A 190 1.01 17.35 -42.69
C ALA A 190 -0.11 18.42 -42.87
N GLU A 191 -0.77 18.51 -44.02
CA GLU A 191 -1.72 19.57 -44.36
C GLU A 191 -3.18 19.11 -44.50
N GLU A 192 -3.53 17.90 -44.03
CA GLU A 192 -4.90 17.36 -44.10
C GLU A 192 -5.49 16.95 -42.73
N VAL A 193 -5.14 17.67 -41.65
CA VAL A 193 -5.70 17.43 -40.30
C VAL A 193 -6.35 18.69 -39.69
N LYS A 194 -6.48 19.78 -40.44
CA LYS A 194 -7.18 21.00 -39.99
C LYS A 194 -8.50 21.25 -40.72
N ASP A 195 -9.33 20.22 -40.92
CA ASP A 195 -10.75 20.48 -41.18
C ASP A 195 -11.60 19.22 -40.98
N ASN A 196 -11.93 18.86 -39.73
CA ASN A 196 -13.08 17.98 -39.40
C ASN A 196 -13.30 17.86 -37.87
N GLY A 197 -13.22 18.99 -37.16
CA GLY A 197 -13.40 19.02 -35.70
C GLY A 197 -14.34 20.10 -35.19
N ALA A 198 -15.12 20.74 -36.07
CA ALA A 198 -16.15 21.70 -35.67
C ALA A 198 -17.53 21.17 -36.08
N ILE A 199 -18.23 20.54 -35.14
CA ILE A 199 -19.70 20.59 -35.04
C ILE A 199 -20.11 20.30 -33.59
N TYR A 200 -21.08 21.10 -33.14
CA TYR A 200 -21.66 21.29 -31.80
C TYR A 200 -21.84 20.05 -30.92
#